data_AF-A0A921MBR9-F1
#
_entry.id   AF-A0A921MBR9-F1
#
_cell.length_a   1.000
_cell.length_b   1.000
_cell.length_c   1.000
_cell.angle_alpha   90.00
_cell.angle_beta   90.00
_cell.angle_gamma   90.00
#
_symmetry.space_group_name_H-M   'P 1'
#
loop_
_entity.id
_entity.type
_entity.pdbx_description
1 polymer ?
#
loop_
_entity_poly.entity_id
_entity_poly.type
_entity_poly.pdbx_seq_one_letter_code
_entity_poly.pdbx_strand_id
1 'polypeptide(L)'
;MRIIPDPNGGRIALQMEDPEQTIITTLLADVSQLLSADLPEPDDDPFLRLVGHLDPDQEVTRPRDPALLRLLPDADSSDPQRSAEYRRLTERDLRESKLHSIRIALHSLGQHPGPISLDRDAAHAWMRALTDVRLVLASRVGIASDEDAERLLGDDPHADGAEVSETEEAILSLYELTTWLQEHITQFMLDGLPDDNGEDSDAEDSDGGDDDLGESRDENVAGDGLGDDDLGDGDDDPQGPDDSPEPDGPRGDRG
;
A
#
# COMPACT_ATOMS: atom_id res chain seq x y z
N MET A 1 -5.31 19.10 -5.87
CA MET A 1 -5.62 17.65 -5.78
C MET A 1 -7.12 17.41 -5.59
N ARG A 2 -7.69 16.40 -6.25
CA ARG A 2 -9.10 15.99 -6.11
C ARG A 2 -9.24 14.48 -6.13
N ILE A 3 -10.13 13.92 -5.32
CA ILE A 3 -10.50 12.50 -5.40
C ILE A 3 -11.85 12.36 -6.09
N ILE A 4 -11.93 11.41 -7.02
CA ILE A 4 -13.15 11.06 -7.76
C ILE A 4 -13.49 9.61 -7.40
N PRO A 5 -14.69 9.36 -6.83
CA PRO A 5 -15.15 8.00 -6.61
C PRO A 5 -15.42 7.31 -7.95
N ASP A 6 -15.05 6.04 -8.07
CA ASP A 6 -15.49 5.20 -9.20
C ASP A 6 -17.00 4.94 -9.07
N PRO A 7 -17.82 5.21 -10.11
CA PRO A 7 -19.23 4.87 -10.10
C PRO A 7 -19.53 3.38 -9.88
N ASN A 8 -18.55 2.48 -10.05
CA ASN A 8 -18.71 1.04 -9.81
C ASN A 8 -18.32 0.60 -8.38
N GLY A 9 -17.94 1.51 -7.49
CA GLY A 9 -17.75 1.25 -6.06
C GLY A 9 -16.49 0.47 -5.65
N GLY A 10 -15.58 0.16 -6.58
CA GLY A 10 -14.40 -0.68 -6.31
C GLY A 10 -13.03 0.03 -6.35
N ARG A 11 -12.98 1.26 -6.86
CA ARG A 11 -11.72 2.01 -7.07
C ARG A 11 -11.88 3.48 -6.70
N ILE A 12 -10.77 4.14 -6.43
CA ILE A 12 -10.69 5.60 -6.27
C ILE A 12 -9.78 6.16 -7.36
N ALA A 13 -10.13 7.32 -7.90
CA ALA A 13 -9.30 8.05 -8.85
C ALA A 13 -8.75 9.32 -8.20
N LEU A 14 -7.44 9.42 -8.06
CA LEU A 14 -6.76 10.63 -7.60
C LEU A 14 -6.41 11.50 -8.81
N GLN A 15 -6.92 12.71 -8.84
CA GLN A 15 -6.48 13.75 -9.76
C GLN A 15 -5.49 14.67 -9.05
N MET A 16 -4.28 14.72 -9.58
CA MET A 16 -3.18 15.54 -9.07
C MET A 16 -2.69 16.43 -10.20
N GLU A 17 -2.26 17.64 -9.84
CA GLU A 17 -1.47 18.46 -10.76
C GLU A 17 -0.01 17.97 -10.77
N ASP A 18 0.71 18.20 -11.87
CA ASP A 18 2.11 17.76 -12.03
C ASP A 18 3.02 18.17 -10.85
N PRO A 19 2.90 19.39 -10.26
CA PRO A 19 3.69 19.76 -9.08
C PRO A 19 3.36 18.92 -7.86
N GLU A 20 2.08 18.66 -7.59
CA GLU A 20 1.62 17.86 -6.45
C GLU A 20 2.15 16.43 -6.56
N GLN A 21 2.05 15.86 -7.76
CA GLN A 21 2.56 14.52 -8.05
C GLN A 21 4.07 14.42 -7.90
N THR A 22 4.81 15.45 -8.34
CA THR A 22 6.26 15.54 -8.17
C THR A 22 6.65 15.58 -6.70
N ILE A 23 5.93 16.38 -5.90
CA ILE A 23 6.13 16.48 -4.45
C ILE A 23 5.92 15.11 -3.78
N ILE A 24 4.77 14.46 -4.00
CA ILE A 24 4.48 13.15 -3.37
C ILE A 24 5.48 12.09 -3.83
N THR A 25 5.84 12.07 -5.11
CA THR A 25 6.87 11.15 -5.64
C THR A 25 8.21 11.35 -4.93
N THR A 26 8.60 12.60 -4.69
CA THR A 26 9.86 12.95 -4.03
C THR A 26 9.83 12.51 -2.55
N LEU A 27 8.75 12.82 -1.83
CA LEU A 27 8.58 12.39 -0.43
C LEU A 27 8.65 10.88 -0.27
N LEU A 28 7.97 10.13 -1.15
CA LEU A 28 8.01 8.66 -1.14
C LEU A 28 9.41 8.12 -1.44
N ALA A 29 10.11 8.74 -2.41
CA ALA A 29 11.48 8.36 -2.75
C ALA A 29 12.45 8.64 -1.59
N ASP A 30 12.32 9.77 -0.91
CA ASP A 30 13.15 10.13 0.24
C ASP A 30 12.97 9.15 1.40
N VAL A 31 11.73 8.76 1.71
CA VAL A 31 11.46 7.73 2.73
C VAL A 31 12.00 6.36 2.30
N SER A 32 11.87 6.01 1.02
CA SER A 32 12.45 4.77 0.48
C SER A 32 13.97 4.75 0.63
N GLN A 33 14.64 5.87 0.35
CA GLN A 33 16.09 6.00 0.53
C GLN A 33 16.47 5.91 2.00
N LEU A 34 15.72 6.57 2.89
CA LEU A 34 15.94 6.49 4.33
C LEU A 34 15.79 5.06 4.87
N LEU A 35 14.79 4.30 4.40
CA LEU A 35 14.57 2.90 4.77
C LEU A 35 15.59 1.93 4.15
N SER A 36 16.24 2.35 3.06
CA SER A 36 17.29 1.57 2.42
C SER A 36 18.67 1.91 3.00
N ALA A 37 18.78 2.99 3.75
CA ALA A 37 20.01 3.36 4.45
C ALA A 37 20.39 2.25 5.44
N ASP A 38 21.68 1.94 5.46
CA ASP A 38 22.33 0.93 6.30
C ASP A 38 21.93 -0.53 6.01
N LEU A 39 21.15 -0.80 4.96
CA LEU A 39 21.00 -2.17 4.47
C LEU A 39 22.27 -2.58 3.70
N PRO A 40 22.84 -3.77 3.95
CA PRO A 40 23.88 -4.29 3.09
C PRO A 40 23.33 -4.40 1.66
N GLU A 41 24.15 -4.04 0.67
CA GLU A 41 23.82 -4.25 -0.74
C GLU A 41 23.36 -5.70 -0.92
N PRO A 42 22.24 -5.94 -1.60
CA PRO A 42 21.75 -7.29 -1.80
C PRO A 42 22.82 -8.10 -2.54
N ASP A 43 23.19 -9.26 -1.99
CA ASP A 43 24.07 -10.20 -2.69
C ASP A 43 23.47 -10.52 -4.08
N ASP A 44 24.32 -10.53 -5.10
CA ASP A 44 23.94 -10.84 -6.49
C ASP A 44 23.37 -12.27 -6.62
N ASP A 45 23.69 -13.15 -5.68
CA ASP A 45 23.21 -14.53 -5.66
C ASP A 45 21.86 -14.63 -4.92
N PRO A 46 20.78 -15.11 -5.59
CA PRO A 46 19.44 -15.18 -5.01
C PRO A 46 19.33 -16.15 -3.82
N PHE A 47 20.20 -17.17 -3.73
CA PHE A 47 20.26 -18.11 -2.62
C PHE A 47 21.06 -17.53 -1.45
N LEU A 48 22.20 -16.86 -1.69
CA LEU A 48 22.92 -16.14 -0.64
C LEU A 48 22.12 -14.99 -0.07
N ARG A 49 21.28 -14.35 -0.90
CA ARG A 49 20.24 -13.45 -0.41
C ARG A 49 19.41 -14.22 0.61
N LEU A 50 18.68 -15.27 0.24
CA LEU A 50 17.82 -16.01 1.18
C LEU A 50 18.54 -16.54 2.44
N VAL A 51 19.79 -17.01 2.33
CA VAL A 51 20.54 -17.62 3.44
C VAL A 51 21.26 -16.59 4.32
N GLY A 52 21.75 -15.49 3.75
CA GLY A 52 22.27 -14.35 4.50
C GLY A 52 21.22 -13.73 5.43
N HIS A 53 19.92 -13.98 5.17
CA HIS A 53 18.80 -13.57 6.04
C HIS A 53 18.70 -14.39 7.33
N LEU A 54 19.41 -15.53 7.41
CA LEU A 54 19.45 -16.39 8.58
C LEU A 54 20.76 -16.25 9.35
N ASP A 55 21.64 -15.32 8.97
CA ASP A 55 22.91 -15.11 9.64
C ASP A 55 22.67 -14.63 11.08
N PRO A 56 22.88 -15.50 12.09
CA PRO A 56 22.65 -15.14 13.49
C PRO A 56 23.64 -14.08 13.98
N ASP A 57 24.74 -13.87 13.25
CA ASP A 57 25.81 -12.94 13.57
C ASP A 57 25.63 -11.57 12.88
N GLN A 58 24.54 -11.36 12.11
CA GLN A 58 24.24 -10.05 11.52
C GLN A 58 24.00 -9.01 12.62
N GLU A 59 24.93 -8.07 12.75
CA GLU A 59 24.89 -7.02 13.77
C GLU A 59 23.91 -5.90 13.36
N VAL A 60 22.64 -6.02 13.77
CA VAL A 60 21.63 -4.98 13.54
C VAL A 60 21.80 -3.87 14.57
N THR A 61 22.46 -2.79 14.16
CA THR A 61 22.71 -1.63 15.01
C THR A 61 21.47 -0.75 15.09
N ARG A 62 21.15 -0.27 16.29
CA ARG A 62 20.05 0.69 16.50
C ARG A 62 20.24 1.93 15.60
N PRO A 63 19.23 2.34 14.82
CA PRO A 63 19.31 3.54 14.00
C PRO A 63 19.66 4.78 14.83
N ARG A 64 20.47 5.67 14.25
CA ARG A 64 20.84 6.96 14.86
C ARG A 64 19.89 8.08 14.46
N ASP A 65 19.27 7.97 13.29
CA ASP A 65 18.30 8.95 12.80
C ASP A 65 16.98 8.84 13.59
N PRO A 66 16.51 9.92 14.25
CA PRO A 66 15.23 9.95 14.95
C PRO A 66 14.04 9.57 14.06
N ALA A 67 14.06 9.92 12.78
CA ALA A 67 13.01 9.57 11.83
C ALA A 67 12.98 8.06 11.58
N LEU A 68 14.16 7.44 11.42
CA LEU A 68 14.26 6.00 11.22
C LEU A 68 13.88 5.23 12.50
N LEU A 69 14.16 5.77 13.68
CA LEU A 69 13.68 5.22 14.95
C LEU A 69 12.15 5.26 15.10
N ARG A 70 11.47 6.22 14.47
CA ARG A 70 10.00 6.23 14.43
C ARG A 70 9.43 5.23 13.43
N LEU A 71 10.11 5.05 12.30
CA LEU A 71 9.73 4.03 11.32
C LEU A 71 10.00 2.61 11.85
N LEU A 72 11.08 2.43 12.60
CA LEU A 72 11.57 1.14 13.11
C LEU A 72 11.69 1.21 14.65
N PRO A 73 10.56 1.25 15.38
CA PRO A 73 10.55 1.47 16.82
C PRO A 73 11.21 0.31 17.59
N ASP A 74 11.80 0.67 18.73
CA ASP A 74 12.23 -0.29 19.75
C ASP A 74 11.02 -1.08 20.26
N ALA A 75 11.12 -2.41 20.36
CA ALA A 75 10.04 -3.25 20.90
C ALA A 75 9.83 -3.05 22.40
N ASP A 76 10.89 -2.70 23.12
CA ASP A 76 10.86 -2.37 24.53
C ASP A 76 11.88 -1.26 24.82
N SER A 77 11.39 -0.07 25.14
CA SER A 77 12.23 1.10 25.43
C SER A 77 13.00 0.98 26.76
N SER A 78 12.59 0.04 27.64
CA SER A 78 13.21 -0.19 28.95
C SER A 78 14.25 -1.31 28.94
N ASP A 79 14.26 -2.16 27.91
CA ASP A 79 15.16 -3.30 27.76
C ASP A 79 15.92 -3.24 26.41
N PRO A 80 17.13 -2.66 26.39
CA PRO A 80 17.95 -2.56 25.17
C PRO A 80 18.32 -3.92 24.57
N GLN A 81 18.53 -4.95 25.40
CA GLN A 81 18.89 -6.29 24.94
C GLN A 81 17.71 -6.95 24.22
N ARG A 82 16.51 -6.88 24.80
CA ARG A 82 15.28 -7.37 24.19
C ARG A 82 14.97 -6.63 22.88
N SER A 83 15.16 -5.31 22.85
CA SER A 83 14.99 -4.51 21.63
C SER A 83 16.01 -4.86 20.54
N ALA A 84 17.26 -5.15 20.90
CA ALA A 84 18.27 -5.60 19.94
C ALA A 84 17.93 -6.98 19.35
N GLU A 85 17.47 -7.93 20.18
CA GLU A 85 17.03 -9.24 19.71
C GLU A 85 15.82 -9.13 18.78
N TYR A 86 14.82 -8.32 19.15
CA TYR A 86 13.63 -8.10 18.33
C TYR A 86 13.97 -7.47 16.98
N ARG A 87 14.88 -6.48 16.96
CA ARG A 87 15.37 -5.87 15.71
C ARG A 87 16.01 -6.91 14.80
N ARG A 88 16.93 -7.71 15.34
CA ARG A 88 17.60 -8.78 14.57
C ARG A 88 16.59 -9.72 13.92
N LEU A 89 15.47 -9.99 14.59
CA LEU A 89 14.44 -10.90 14.10
C LEU A 89 13.42 -10.28 13.14
N THR A 90 13.14 -8.97 13.23
CA THR A 90 11.95 -8.38 12.58
C THR A 90 12.22 -7.13 11.73
N GLU A 91 13.34 -6.44 11.94
CA GLU A 91 13.57 -5.13 11.30
C GLU A 91 13.59 -5.24 9.78
N ARG A 92 14.18 -6.32 9.25
CA ARG A 92 14.22 -6.60 7.81
C ARG A 92 12.82 -6.72 7.22
N ASP A 93 11.98 -7.58 7.80
CA ASP A 93 10.61 -7.80 7.31
C ASP A 93 9.77 -6.53 7.42
N LEU A 94 9.97 -5.75 8.48
CA LEU A 94 9.33 -4.45 8.66
C LEU A 94 9.75 -3.47 7.57
N ARG A 95 11.06 -3.35 7.27
CA ARG A 95 11.58 -2.50 6.18
C ARG A 95 11.03 -2.93 4.83
N GLU A 96 11.06 -4.23 4.51
CA GLU A 96 10.53 -4.76 3.24
C GLU A 96 9.03 -4.48 3.07
N SER A 97 8.23 -4.65 4.13
CA SER A 97 6.79 -4.35 4.10
C SER A 97 6.52 -2.86 3.82
N LYS A 98 7.31 -1.96 4.43
CA LYS A 98 7.21 -0.51 4.18
C LYS A 98 7.64 -0.15 2.76
N LEU A 99 8.79 -0.65 2.31
CA LEU A 99 9.31 -0.47 0.95
C LEU A 99 8.35 -1.03 -0.10
N HIS A 100 7.68 -2.14 0.17
CA HIS A 100 6.65 -2.69 -0.71
C HIS A 100 5.46 -1.73 -0.86
N SER A 101 4.97 -1.17 0.25
CA SER A 101 3.88 -0.19 0.25
C SER A 101 4.25 1.07 -0.55
N ILE A 102 5.48 1.58 -0.36
CA ILE A 102 6.02 2.72 -1.10
C ILE A 102 6.15 2.40 -2.60
N ARG A 103 6.64 1.21 -2.97
CA ARG A 103 6.74 0.78 -4.38
C ARG A 103 5.39 0.76 -5.07
N ILE A 104 4.34 0.29 -4.41
CA ILE A 104 2.97 0.33 -4.95
C ILE A 104 2.51 1.78 -5.18
N ALA A 105 2.77 2.67 -4.22
CA ALA A 105 2.40 4.08 -4.33
C ALA A 105 3.13 4.78 -5.50
N LEU A 106 4.45 4.60 -5.60
CA LEU A 106 5.27 5.11 -6.70
C LEU A 106 4.86 4.53 -8.06
N HIS A 107 4.57 3.23 -8.12
CA HIS A 107 4.08 2.60 -9.34
C HIS A 107 2.75 3.22 -9.80
N SER A 108 1.84 3.49 -8.86
CA SER A 108 0.56 4.14 -9.14
C SER A 108 0.75 5.55 -9.71
N LEU A 109 1.69 6.32 -9.16
CA LEU A 109 2.08 7.65 -9.67
C LEU A 109 2.73 7.59 -11.05
N GLY A 110 3.38 6.47 -11.42
CA GLY A 110 4.01 6.32 -12.74
C GLY A 110 3.04 6.13 -13.91
N GLN A 111 1.75 5.87 -13.63
CA GLN A 111 0.73 5.59 -14.64
C GLN A 111 0.22 6.89 -15.29
N HIS A 112 0.98 7.45 -16.24
CA HIS A 112 0.59 8.63 -17.02
C HIS A 112 0.17 8.29 -18.45
N PRO A 113 -0.69 9.12 -19.09
CA PRO A 113 -1.39 10.30 -18.54
C PRO A 113 -2.78 9.96 -17.99
N GLY A 114 -3.19 10.59 -16.88
CA GLY A 114 -4.55 10.53 -16.37
C GLY A 114 -4.66 10.46 -14.85
N PRO A 115 -5.88 10.33 -14.30
CA PRO A 115 -6.08 10.12 -12.88
C PRO A 115 -5.45 8.81 -12.41
N ILE A 116 -4.85 8.82 -11.22
CA ILE A 116 -4.25 7.64 -10.60
C ILE A 116 -5.40 6.78 -10.04
N SER A 117 -5.62 5.60 -10.62
CA SER A 117 -6.68 4.70 -10.18
C SER A 117 -6.17 3.68 -9.17
N LEU A 118 -6.68 3.73 -7.94
CA LEU A 118 -6.32 2.82 -6.85
C LEU A 118 -7.48 1.87 -6.57
N ASP A 119 -7.23 0.56 -6.54
CA ASP A 119 -8.12 -0.39 -5.88
C ASP A 119 -7.90 -0.39 -4.37
N ARG A 120 -8.65 -1.24 -3.66
CA ARG A 120 -8.58 -1.39 -2.22
C ARG A 120 -7.16 -1.69 -1.74
N ASP A 121 -6.42 -2.59 -2.39
CA ASP A 121 -5.08 -2.98 -1.95
C ASP A 121 -4.07 -1.85 -2.18
N ALA A 122 -4.13 -1.20 -3.34
CA ALA A 122 -3.33 -0.02 -3.61
C ALA A 122 -3.64 1.12 -2.64
N ALA A 123 -4.92 1.37 -2.32
CA ALA A 123 -5.31 2.38 -1.35
C ALA A 123 -4.74 2.10 0.06
N HIS A 124 -4.76 0.84 0.52
CA HIS A 124 -4.10 0.46 1.78
C HIS A 124 -2.57 0.69 1.73
N ALA A 125 -1.93 0.33 0.62
CA ALA A 125 -0.49 0.57 0.45
C ALA A 125 -0.16 2.07 0.49
N TRP A 126 -0.98 2.91 -0.15
CA TRP A 126 -0.87 4.36 -0.08
C TRP A 126 -1.03 4.89 1.34
N MET A 127 -2.03 4.46 2.10
CA MET A 127 -2.20 4.89 3.49
C MET A 127 -1.00 4.53 4.37
N ARG A 128 -0.43 3.32 4.20
CA ARG A 128 0.78 2.90 4.90
C ARG A 128 1.98 3.77 4.54
N ALA A 129 2.18 4.01 3.24
CA ALA A 129 3.28 4.84 2.75
C ALA A 129 3.16 6.31 3.20
N LEU A 130 1.95 6.88 3.18
CA LEU A 130 1.69 8.24 3.67
C LEU A 130 1.90 8.34 5.18
N THR A 131 1.54 7.31 5.94
CA THR A 131 1.84 7.24 7.38
C THR A 131 3.35 7.29 7.61
N ASP A 132 4.14 6.53 6.85
CA ASP A 132 5.60 6.56 6.96
C ASP A 132 6.19 7.94 6.60
N VAL A 133 5.70 8.58 5.54
CA VAL A 133 6.08 9.96 5.17
C VAL A 133 5.77 10.93 6.31
N ARG A 134 4.56 10.88 6.88
CA ARG A 134 4.16 11.74 7.99
C ARG A 134 5.03 11.54 9.24
N LEU A 135 5.40 10.31 9.56
CA LEU A 135 6.31 10.03 10.69
C LEU A 135 7.68 10.66 10.49
N VAL A 136 8.22 10.62 9.26
CA VAL A 136 9.49 11.26 8.92
C VAL A 136 9.37 12.78 8.99
N LEU A 137 8.37 13.38 8.36
CA LEU A 137 8.14 14.83 8.39
C LEU A 137 7.97 15.33 9.83
N ALA A 138 7.11 14.68 10.62
CA ALA A 138 6.92 14.97 12.03
C ALA A 138 8.23 14.91 12.84
N SER A 139 9.13 13.97 12.50
CA SER A 139 10.41 13.86 13.19
C SER A 139 11.36 15.01 12.89
N ARG A 140 11.25 15.64 11.71
CA ARG A 140 12.11 16.76 11.31
C ARG A 140 11.69 18.08 11.94
N VAL A 141 10.38 18.27 12.15
CA VAL A 141 9.82 19.46 12.84
C VAL A 141 9.56 19.24 14.33
N GLY A 142 9.92 18.07 14.87
CA GLY A 142 9.82 17.79 16.30
C GLY A 142 8.40 17.56 16.82
N ILE A 143 7.41 17.26 15.96
CA ILE A 143 6.08 16.84 16.40
C ILE A 143 6.20 15.47 17.06
N ALA A 144 5.87 15.37 18.35
CA ALA A 144 5.90 14.13 19.11
C ALA A 144 4.51 13.69 19.62
N SER A 145 3.57 14.61 19.72
CA SER A 145 2.18 14.33 20.08
C SER A 145 1.18 15.08 19.20
N ASP A 146 -0.10 14.77 19.36
CA ASP A 146 -1.18 15.47 18.67
C ASP A 146 -1.24 16.95 19.11
N GLU A 147 -0.97 17.24 20.40
CA GLU A 147 -0.89 18.62 20.89
C GLU A 147 0.24 19.43 20.24
N ASP A 148 1.37 18.80 19.89
CA ASP A 148 2.43 19.46 19.13
C ASP A 148 1.97 19.83 17.72
N ALA A 149 1.25 18.92 17.07
CA ALA A 149 0.70 19.15 15.74
C ALA A 149 -0.34 20.26 15.75
N GLU A 150 -1.29 20.23 16.69
CA GLU A 150 -2.31 21.27 16.88
C GLU A 150 -1.69 22.65 17.11
N ARG A 151 -0.62 22.72 17.92
CA ARG A 151 0.10 23.97 18.18
C ARG A 151 0.82 24.50 16.94
N LEU A 152 1.50 23.63 16.18
CA LEU A 152 2.30 24.05 15.01
C LEU A 152 1.46 24.32 13.75
N LEU A 153 0.29 23.69 13.64
CA LEU A 153 -0.62 23.84 12.49
C LEU A 153 -1.82 24.75 12.80
N GLY A 154 -1.94 25.23 14.04
CA GLY A 154 -3.04 26.12 14.45
C GLY A 154 -2.91 27.54 13.89
N ASP A 155 -3.92 28.38 14.20
CA ASP A 155 -4.03 29.76 13.68
C ASP A 155 -2.89 30.69 14.11
N ASP A 156 -2.19 30.37 15.21
CA ASP A 156 -1.02 31.11 15.70
C ASP A 156 0.14 30.15 16.04
N PRO A 157 0.92 29.71 15.04
CA PRO A 157 2.07 28.82 15.23
C PRO A 157 3.17 29.44 16.11
N HIS A 158 3.15 30.77 16.29
CA HIS A 158 4.12 31.54 17.06
C HIS A 158 3.61 31.94 18.44
N ALA A 159 2.51 31.36 18.93
CA ALA A 159 1.92 31.70 20.23
C ALA A 159 2.94 31.62 21.40
N ASP A 160 3.94 30.74 21.29
CA ASP A 160 5.02 30.56 22.28
C ASP A 160 6.29 31.41 21.98
N GLY A 161 6.26 32.25 20.94
CA GLY A 161 7.37 33.13 20.54
C GLY A 161 8.53 32.42 19.83
N ALA A 162 8.33 31.17 19.38
CA ALA A 162 9.31 30.45 18.59
C ALA A 162 9.27 30.92 17.12
N GLU A 163 10.41 31.35 16.58
CA GLU A 163 10.57 31.58 15.15
C GLU A 163 10.64 30.23 14.44
N VAL A 164 9.71 29.99 13.51
CA VAL A 164 9.72 28.83 12.62
C VAL A 164 10.52 29.22 11.38
N SER A 165 11.51 28.42 11.00
CA SER A 165 12.28 28.65 9.79
C SER A 165 11.44 28.36 8.54
N GLU A 166 11.78 28.98 7.42
CA GLU A 166 11.15 28.71 6.10
C GLU A 166 11.16 27.21 5.75
N THR A 167 12.21 26.49 6.18
CA THR A 167 12.30 25.03 5.98
C THR A 167 11.29 24.28 6.84
N GLU A 168 11.09 24.67 8.09
CA GLU A 168 10.09 24.05 8.97
C GLU A 168 8.67 24.35 8.49
N GLU A 169 8.38 25.57 8.02
CA GLU A 169 7.10 25.93 7.41
C GLU A 169 6.81 25.07 6.17
N ALA A 170 7.83 24.85 5.32
CA ALA A 170 7.70 23.94 4.18
C ALA A 170 7.39 22.51 4.62
N ILE A 171 8.09 21.99 5.64
CA ILE A 171 7.84 20.63 6.16
C ILE A 171 6.44 20.51 6.77
N LEU A 172 5.97 21.53 7.50
CA LEU A 172 4.61 21.58 8.05
C LEU A 172 3.56 21.58 6.94
N SER A 173 3.78 22.33 5.86
CA SER A 173 2.90 22.35 4.69
C SER A 173 2.82 20.97 4.02
N LEU A 174 3.95 20.25 3.93
CA LEU A 174 3.98 18.87 3.42
C LEU A 174 3.29 17.88 4.37
N TYR A 175 3.43 18.07 5.69
CA TYR A 175 2.76 17.27 6.69
C TYR A 175 1.24 17.45 6.62
N GLU A 176 0.76 18.68 6.46
CA GLU A 176 -0.66 18.98 6.25
C GLU A 176 -1.17 18.39 4.94
N LEU A 177 -0.45 18.58 3.83
CA LEU A 177 -0.80 17.99 2.52
C LEU A 177 -0.98 16.47 2.60
N THR A 178 -0.03 15.78 3.24
CA THR A 178 -0.07 14.31 3.38
C THR A 178 -1.16 13.85 4.35
N THR A 179 -1.43 14.64 5.39
CA THR A 179 -2.56 14.41 6.31
C THR A 179 -3.89 14.51 5.57
N TRP A 180 -4.11 15.60 4.86
CA TRP A 180 -5.29 15.83 4.03
C TRP A 180 -5.51 14.68 3.05
N LEU A 181 -4.44 14.25 2.35
CA LEU A 181 -4.54 13.17 1.37
C LEU A 181 -4.93 11.83 2.03
N GLN A 182 -4.33 11.49 3.16
CA GLN A 182 -4.64 10.25 3.88
C GLN A 182 -6.08 10.24 4.40
N GLU A 183 -6.57 11.36 4.95
CA GLU A 183 -7.96 11.51 5.39
C GLU A 183 -8.92 11.29 4.24
N HIS A 184 -8.65 11.89 3.08
CA HIS A 184 -9.52 11.74 1.93
C HIS A 184 -9.52 10.30 1.41
N ILE A 185 -8.37 9.64 1.29
CA ILE A 185 -8.31 8.21 0.91
C ILE A 185 -9.11 7.36 1.91
N THR A 186 -8.97 7.62 3.21
CA THR A 186 -9.66 6.89 4.28
C THR A 186 -11.17 7.07 4.19
N GLN A 187 -11.65 8.31 4.02
CA GLN A 187 -13.07 8.62 3.90
C GLN A 187 -13.72 7.83 2.75
N PHE A 188 -13.07 7.78 1.58
CA PHE A 188 -13.59 7.01 0.45
C PHE A 188 -13.58 5.49 0.70
N MET A 189 -12.57 4.98 1.42
CA MET A 189 -12.54 3.56 1.76
C MET A 189 -13.65 3.16 2.73
N LEU A 190 -14.07 4.07 3.60
CA LEU A 190 -15.22 3.89 4.49
C LEU A 190 -16.54 4.00 3.72
N ASP A 191 -16.68 4.99 2.83
CA ASP A 191 -17.88 5.20 2.02
C ASP A 191 -18.09 4.11 0.96
N GLY A 192 -17.02 3.41 0.55
CA GLY A 192 -17.03 2.29 -0.40
C GLY A 192 -17.18 0.91 0.24
N LEU A 193 -17.51 0.82 1.54
CA LEU A 193 -17.99 -0.43 2.11
C LEU A 193 -19.46 -0.60 1.70
N PRO A 194 -19.83 -1.65 0.93
CA PRO A 194 -21.24 -2.03 0.88
C PRO A 194 -21.69 -2.27 2.32
N ASP A 195 -22.84 -1.72 2.70
CA ASP A 195 -23.48 -2.06 3.98
C ASP A 195 -23.47 -3.59 4.07
N ASP A 196 -22.78 -4.13 5.08
CA ASP A 196 -22.84 -5.54 5.45
C ASP A 196 -24.21 -5.83 6.06
N ASN A 197 -25.27 -5.56 5.29
CA ASN A 197 -26.54 -6.20 5.43
C ASN A 197 -26.39 -7.53 4.70
N GLY A 198 -25.66 -8.44 5.34
CA GLY A 198 -25.96 -9.85 5.23
C GLY A 198 -27.41 -10.06 5.65
N GLU A 199 -28.35 -9.77 4.74
CA GLU A 199 -29.64 -10.44 4.76
C GLU A 199 -29.32 -11.88 4.37
N ASP A 200 -28.89 -12.64 5.39
CA ASP A 200 -29.04 -14.07 5.44
C ASP A 200 -30.43 -14.37 4.89
N SER A 201 -30.43 -15.14 3.80
CA SER A 201 -31.63 -15.75 3.30
C SER A 201 -32.32 -16.46 4.46
N ASP A 202 -33.46 -15.94 4.90
CA ASP A 202 -34.42 -16.67 5.73
C ASP A 202 -34.97 -17.83 4.88
N ALA A 203 -34.15 -18.87 4.77
CA ALA A 203 -34.59 -20.21 4.49
C ALA A 203 -35.02 -20.80 5.83
N GLU A 204 -36.25 -21.34 5.81
CA GLU A 204 -36.90 -22.18 6.81
C GLU A 204 -37.77 -21.47 7.84
N ASP A 205 -39.08 -21.44 7.54
CA ASP A 205 -40.02 -22.08 8.46
C ASP A 205 -40.89 -23.06 7.66
N SER A 206 -40.57 -24.35 7.85
CA SER A 206 -41.54 -25.42 7.64
C SER A 206 -42.53 -25.38 8.80
N ASP A 207 -43.79 -25.06 8.52
CA ASP A 207 -44.88 -25.47 9.40
C ASP A 207 -45.99 -26.12 8.56
N GLY A 208 -46.34 -27.34 8.94
CA GLY A 208 -47.38 -28.13 8.30
C GLY A 208 -48.73 -27.87 8.94
N GLY A 209 -49.80 -28.08 8.17
CA GLY A 209 -51.14 -28.21 8.74
C GLY A 209 -52.27 -27.79 7.81
N ASP A 210 -52.69 -28.74 6.98
CA ASP A 210 -54.06 -29.11 6.57
C ASP A 210 -55.15 -28.08 6.21
N ASP A 211 -55.86 -28.49 5.15
CA ASP A 211 -57.27 -28.28 4.80
C ASP A 211 -57.73 -26.92 4.25
N ASP A 212 -57.93 -26.86 2.92
CA ASP A 212 -59.28 -26.63 2.36
C ASP A 212 -59.41 -27.15 0.91
N LEU A 213 -60.54 -27.79 0.63
CA LEU A 213 -60.88 -28.42 -0.64
C LEU A 213 -61.53 -27.42 -1.60
N GLY A 214 -61.15 -27.44 -2.88
CA GLY A 214 -61.85 -26.68 -3.90
C GLY A 214 -61.43 -27.03 -5.33
N GLU A 215 -62.19 -27.93 -5.96
CA GLU A 215 -62.08 -28.36 -7.35
C GLU A 215 -61.87 -27.24 -8.38
N SER A 216 -60.93 -27.43 -9.31
CA SER A 216 -61.22 -27.32 -10.75
C SER A 216 -60.10 -27.92 -11.62
N ARG A 217 -60.54 -28.84 -12.48
CA ARG A 217 -59.92 -29.36 -13.70
C ARG A 217 -59.30 -28.26 -14.57
N ASP A 218 -58.16 -28.53 -15.21
CA ASP A 218 -58.14 -28.87 -16.64
C ASP A 218 -56.75 -29.31 -17.14
N GLU A 219 -56.80 -30.17 -18.15
CA GLU A 219 -55.74 -30.95 -18.81
C GLU A 219 -54.85 -30.13 -19.77
N ASN A 220 -53.55 -30.49 -19.88
CA ASN A 220 -52.79 -30.65 -21.14
C ASN A 220 -51.32 -31.03 -20.81
N VAL A 221 -50.85 -32.26 -21.01
CA VAL A 221 -50.37 -32.92 -22.26
C VAL A 221 -49.03 -32.37 -22.82
N ALA A 222 -47.97 -33.13 -22.48
CA ALA A 222 -46.92 -33.75 -23.32
C ALA A 222 -46.07 -33.00 -24.37
N GLY A 223 -44.79 -33.42 -24.40
CA GLY A 223 -43.82 -33.38 -25.54
C GLY A 223 -42.95 -32.12 -25.54
N ASP A 224 -41.64 -32.12 -25.76
CA ASP A 224 -40.69 -32.93 -26.53
C ASP A 224 -39.29 -32.39 -26.09
N GLY A 225 -38.14 -33.05 -26.02
CA GLY A 225 -37.57 -34.05 -26.91
C GLY A 225 -36.40 -33.47 -27.72
N LEU A 226 -35.16 -33.71 -27.26
CA LEU A 226 -33.93 -34.00 -28.03
C LEU A 226 -33.05 -32.90 -28.70
N GLY A 227 -31.73 -33.17 -28.67
CA GLY A 227 -30.71 -32.73 -29.64
C GLY A 227 -29.49 -32.05 -28.97
N ASP A 228 -28.48 -32.76 -28.46
CA ASP A 228 -27.36 -33.46 -29.12
C ASP A 228 -26.34 -32.56 -29.85
N ASP A 229 -25.08 -32.75 -29.44
CA ASP A 229 -23.82 -32.75 -30.21
C ASP A 229 -23.39 -31.51 -31.02
N ASP A 230 -22.18 -30.99 -30.76
CA ASP A 230 -21.01 -31.29 -31.63
C ASP A 230 -19.69 -30.72 -31.07
N LEU A 231 -18.63 -31.48 -31.32
CA LEU A 231 -17.24 -31.35 -30.88
C LEU A 231 -16.39 -30.51 -31.87
N GLY A 232 -15.18 -30.14 -31.44
CA GLY A 232 -14.08 -29.68 -32.32
C GLY A 232 -13.26 -28.60 -31.62
N ASP A 233 -12.25 -28.92 -30.81
CA ASP A 233 -10.90 -29.42 -31.17
C ASP A 233 -10.25 -28.68 -32.34
N GLY A 234 -9.14 -28.02 -32.04
CA GLY A 234 -8.33 -27.24 -32.99
C GLY A 234 -7.10 -26.65 -32.30
N ASP A 235 -6.24 -27.52 -31.77
CA ASP A 235 -4.83 -27.24 -31.52
C ASP A 235 -4.16 -26.71 -32.80
N ASP A 236 -3.44 -25.59 -32.71
CA ASP A 236 -2.31 -25.31 -33.60
C ASP A 236 -1.38 -24.29 -32.94
N ASP A 237 -0.33 -24.81 -32.32
CA ASP A 237 0.87 -24.09 -31.92
C ASP A 237 1.99 -24.56 -32.87
N PRO A 238 2.75 -23.65 -33.49
CA PRO A 238 4.17 -23.94 -33.61
C PRO A 238 5.07 -22.74 -33.30
N GLN A 239 5.83 -22.95 -32.22
CA GLN A 239 7.23 -22.55 -31.99
C GLN A 239 8.02 -22.02 -33.20
N GLY A 240 8.69 -20.88 -32.98
CA GLY A 240 9.82 -20.38 -33.76
C GLY A 240 10.77 -19.58 -32.86
N PRO A 241 12.08 -19.52 -33.14
CA PRO A 241 13.10 -19.81 -32.14
C PRO A 241 13.79 -18.59 -31.49
N ASP A 242 14.32 -18.91 -30.32
CA ASP A 242 15.42 -18.32 -29.54
C ASP A 242 16.58 -17.79 -30.41
N ASP A 243 16.98 -16.52 -30.19
CA ASP A 243 18.30 -16.02 -30.56
C ASP A 243 18.72 -14.90 -29.59
N SER A 244 19.36 -15.30 -28.50
CA SER A 244 20.15 -14.42 -27.63
C SER A 244 21.62 -14.42 -28.09
N PRO A 245 22.30 -13.26 -28.06
CA PRO A 245 23.72 -13.26 -27.77
C PRO A 245 24.07 -12.38 -26.56
N GLU A 246 24.67 -13.03 -25.56
CA GLU A 246 25.39 -12.46 -24.42
C GLU A 246 26.79 -11.92 -24.81
N PRO A 247 27.53 -11.25 -23.90
CA PRO A 247 28.28 -10.02 -24.21
C PRO A 247 29.79 -10.22 -24.42
N ASP A 248 30.40 -9.29 -25.15
CA ASP A 248 31.86 -9.18 -25.28
C ASP A 248 32.43 -8.16 -24.27
N GLY A 249 33.17 -8.68 -23.29
CA GLY A 249 34.00 -7.93 -22.35
C GLY A 249 35.41 -7.58 -22.90
N PRO A 250 36.31 -7.03 -22.08
CA PRO A 250 36.91 -5.73 -22.35
C PRO A 250 38.30 -5.79 -23.00
N ARG A 251 38.64 -4.76 -23.79
CA ARG A 251 40.02 -4.45 -24.17
C ARG A 251 40.47 -3.20 -23.43
N GLY A 252 41.41 -3.39 -22.51
CA GLY A 252 42.15 -2.30 -21.91
C GLY A 252 43.05 -1.59 -22.93
N ASP A 253 43.37 -0.34 -22.63
CA ASP A 253 44.66 0.20 -23.00
C ASP A 253 45.16 1.16 -21.91
N ARG A 254 46.44 1.01 -21.60
CA ARG A 254 47.21 1.85 -20.70
C ARG A 254 47.92 2.89 -21.57
N GLY A 255 47.81 4.16 -21.22
CA GLY A 255 48.60 5.24 -21.79
C GLY A 255 48.52 6.47 -20.93
#